data_AF-A0A2A5E4W3-F1
#
_entry.id   AF-A0A2A5E4W3-F1
#
_cell.length_a   1.000
_cell.length_b   1.000
_cell.length_c   1.000
_cell.angle_alpha   90.00
_cell.angle_beta   90.00
_cell.angle_gamma   90.00
#
_symmetry.space_group_name_H-M   'P 1'
#
loop_
_entity.id
_entity.type
_entity.pdbx_description
1 polymer ?
#
loop_
_entity_poly.entity_id
_entity_poly.type
_entity_poly.pdbx_seq_one_letter_code
_entity_poly.pdbx_strand_id
1 'polypeptide(L)'
;MKLYSWITILYSTLIIASGLFRYISTNSANALWFGIVMGLMITIGIFFCNFKFIKTGLILHAIGLTFVGGYFIVKIANGLNNSLIEEPPYREASLVVCSLIVGLLNIKEWLRIKNPN
;
A
#
# COMPACT_ATOMS: atom_id res chain seq x y z
N MET A 1 -14.13 3.15 -11.12
CA MET A 1 -13.99 1.70 -10.84
C MET A 1 -12.91 1.00 -11.65
N LYS A 2 -13.04 0.68 -12.96
CA LYS A 2 -12.03 -0.17 -13.66
C LYS A 2 -10.57 0.30 -13.49
N LEU A 3 -10.28 1.59 -13.74
CA LEU A 3 -8.94 2.15 -13.59
C LEU A 3 -8.44 2.12 -12.12
N TYR A 4 -9.30 2.44 -11.16
CA TYR A 4 -8.97 2.38 -9.72
C TYR A 4 -8.57 0.96 -9.29
N SER A 5 -9.36 -0.04 -9.70
CA SER A 5 -9.09 -1.45 -9.38
C SER A 5 -7.75 -1.88 -9.95
N TRP A 6 -7.43 -1.54 -11.20
CA TRP A 6 -6.13 -1.86 -11.82
C TRP A 6 -4.95 -1.20 -11.11
N ILE A 7 -5.03 0.09 -10.82
CA ILE A 7 -3.96 0.82 -10.11
C ILE A 7 -3.74 0.21 -8.71
N THR A 8 -4.83 -0.14 -8.02
CA THR A 8 -4.73 -0.69 -6.67
C THR A 8 -4.20 -2.13 -6.66
N ILE A 9 -4.48 -2.95 -7.70
CA ILE A 9 -3.87 -4.28 -7.89
C ILE A 9 -2.36 -4.16 -8.16
N LEU A 10 -1.97 -3.23 -9.03
CA LEU A 10 -0.55 -2.98 -9.30
C LEU A 10 0.17 -2.55 -8.02
N TYR A 11 -0.47 -1.69 -7.23
CA TYR A 11 0.06 -1.24 -5.95
C TYR A 11 0.16 -2.38 -4.92
N SER A 12 -0.85 -3.24 -4.78
CA SER A 12 -0.76 -4.39 -3.85
C SER A 12 0.33 -5.37 -4.25
N THR A 13 0.49 -5.61 -5.55
CA THR A 13 1.58 -6.43 -6.11
C THR A 13 2.94 -5.84 -5.79
N LEU A 14 3.10 -4.52 -5.95
CA LEU A 14 4.33 -3.80 -5.60
C LEU A 14 4.67 -3.93 -4.11
N ILE A 15 3.68 -3.88 -3.21
CA ILE A 15 3.89 -4.08 -1.77
C ILE A 15 4.40 -5.49 -1.46
N ILE A 16 3.78 -6.51 -2.05
CA ILE A 16 4.19 -7.91 -1.86
C ILE A 16 5.61 -8.11 -2.39
N ALA A 17 5.89 -7.61 -3.59
CA ALA A 17 7.22 -7.67 -4.19
C ALA A 17 8.26 -6.95 -3.32
N SER A 18 7.93 -5.79 -2.75
CA SER A 18 8.81 -5.08 -1.83
C SER A 18 9.06 -5.86 -0.54
N GLY A 19 8.05 -6.53 0.03
CA GLY A 19 8.21 -7.39 1.20
C GLY A 19 9.09 -8.60 0.92
N LEU A 20 8.89 -9.24 -0.24
CA LEU A 20 9.70 -10.37 -0.70
C LEU A 20 11.15 -9.96 -0.94
N PHE A 21 11.38 -8.83 -1.61
CA PHE A 21 12.74 -8.30 -1.81
C PHE A 21 13.42 -8.05 -0.47
N ARG A 22 12.74 -7.37 0.47
CA ARG A 22 13.31 -7.07 1.78
C ARG A 22 13.60 -8.34 2.58
N TYR A 23 12.77 -9.37 2.47
CA TYR A 23 13.05 -10.68 3.02
C TYR A 23 14.33 -11.28 2.46
N ILE A 24 14.51 -11.27 1.13
CA ILE A 24 15.73 -11.78 0.48
C ILE A 24 16.97 -10.99 0.93
N SER A 25 16.87 -9.66 1.06
CA SER A 25 18.01 -8.81 1.41
C SER A 25 18.39 -8.81 2.90
N THR A 26 17.43 -9.05 3.80
CA THR A 26 17.64 -8.92 5.25
C THR A 26 17.38 -10.21 6.03
N ASN A 27 16.96 -11.29 5.35
CA ASN A 27 16.49 -12.54 5.93
C ASN A 27 15.41 -12.36 7.02
N SER A 28 14.66 -11.25 6.96
CA SER A 28 13.69 -10.87 7.99
C SER A 28 12.29 -11.41 7.66
N ALA A 29 11.86 -12.46 8.37
CA ALA A 29 10.50 -13.02 8.21
C ALA A 29 9.40 -11.97 8.43
N ASN A 30 9.64 -11.00 9.33
CA ASN A 30 8.72 -9.88 9.58
C ASN A 30 8.52 -9.00 8.34
N ALA A 31 9.55 -8.84 7.51
CA ALA A 31 9.44 -8.10 6.25
C ALA A 31 8.54 -8.79 5.23
N LEU A 32 8.70 -10.12 5.10
CA LEU A 32 7.87 -10.94 4.24
C LEU A 32 6.40 -10.91 4.70
N TRP A 33 6.18 -11.16 5.99
CA TRP A 33 4.85 -11.17 6.60
C TRP A 33 4.14 -9.83 6.39
N PHE A 34 4.82 -8.72 6.66
CA PHE A 34 4.25 -7.39 6.48
C PHE A 34 3.82 -7.13 5.03
N GLY A 35 4.70 -7.43 4.06
CA GLY A 35 4.38 -7.24 2.64
C GLY A 35 3.20 -8.09 2.17
N ILE A 36 3.18 -9.37 2.56
CA ILE A 36 2.08 -10.28 2.21
C ILE A 36 0.76 -9.84 2.85
N VAL A 37 0.75 -9.59 4.16
CA VAL A 37 -0.49 -9.24 4.88
C VAL A 37 -1.06 -7.92 4.37
N MET A 38 -0.24 -6.89 4.21
CA MET A 38 -0.72 -5.59 3.73
C MET A 38 -1.15 -5.63 2.26
N GLY A 39 -0.40 -6.33 1.40
CA GLY A 39 -0.76 -6.51 -0.01
C GLY A 39 -2.05 -7.31 -0.19
N LEU A 40 -2.23 -8.40 0.57
CA LEU A 40 -3.46 -9.18 0.56
C LEU A 40 -4.65 -8.39 1.11
N MET A 41 -4.48 -7.63 2.19
CA MET A 41 -5.53 -6.79 2.76
C MET A 41 -6.03 -5.75 1.75
N ILE A 42 -5.12 -5.12 1.01
CA ILE A 42 -5.49 -4.21 -0.08
C ILE A 42 -6.21 -4.98 -1.20
N THR A 43 -5.71 -6.14 -1.62
CA THR A 43 -6.33 -6.96 -2.67
C THR A 43 -7.76 -7.40 -2.29
N ILE A 44 -7.97 -7.81 -1.04
CA ILE A 44 -9.29 -8.13 -0.49
C ILE A 44 -10.19 -6.90 -0.46
N GLY A 45 -9.64 -5.73 -0.14
CA GLY A 45 -10.36 -4.46 -0.22
C GLY A 45 -10.89 -4.18 -1.63
N ILE A 46 -10.09 -4.43 -2.67
CA ILE A 46 -10.50 -4.25 -4.07
C ILE A 46 -11.62 -5.22 -4.41
N PHE A 47 -11.48 -6.48 -3.97
CA PHE A 47 -12.50 -7.49 -4.14
C PHE A 47 -13.83 -6.99 -3.57
N PHE A 48 -13.87 -6.56 -2.30
CA PHE A 48 -15.09 -6.00 -1.71
C PHE A 48 -15.61 -4.73 -2.40
N CYS A 49 -14.73 -3.89 -2.94
CA CYS A 49 -15.12 -2.73 -3.74
C CYS A 49 -15.85 -3.10 -5.04
N ASN A 50 -15.55 -4.25 -5.64
CA ASN A 50 -16.20 -4.72 -6.86
C ASN A 50 -17.56 -5.43 -6.60
N PHE A 51 -17.84 -5.81 -5.35
CA PHE A 51 -19.15 -6.35 -4.93
C PHE A 51 -20.01 -5.27 -4.25
N LYS A 52 -21.05 -5.67 -3.51
CA LYS A 52 -21.96 -4.77 -2.79
C LYS A 52 -21.34 -4.13 -1.53
N PHE A 53 -20.11 -4.47 -1.17
CA PHE A 53 -19.47 -4.07 0.11
C PHE A 53 -18.45 -2.94 -0.07
N ILE A 54 -18.80 -1.92 -0.85
CA ILE A 54 -17.85 -0.90 -1.28
C ILE A 54 -17.22 -0.15 -0.10
N LYS A 55 -18.02 0.24 0.91
CA LYS A 55 -17.52 0.93 2.11
C LYS A 55 -16.46 0.11 2.87
N THR A 56 -16.72 -1.18 3.06
CA THR A 56 -15.80 -2.11 3.72
C THR A 56 -14.49 -2.22 2.94
N GLY A 57 -14.58 -2.32 1.61
CA GLY A 57 -13.40 -2.37 0.75
C GLY A 57 -12.52 -1.12 0.85
N LEU A 58 -13.13 0.07 0.83
CA LEU A 58 -12.40 1.35 0.96
C LEU A 58 -11.74 1.51 2.34
N ILE A 59 -12.37 1.01 3.41
CA ILE A 59 -11.79 0.99 4.77
C ILE A 59 -10.56 0.09 4.82
N LEU A 60 -10.63 -1.14 4.28
CA LEU A 60 -9.47 -2.04 4.23
C LEU A 60 -8.30 -1.45 3.44
N HIS A 61 -8.59 -0.75 2.33
CA HIS A 61 -7.56 0.00 1.61
C HIS A 61 -6.94 1.09 2.48
N ALA A 62 -7.76 1.89 3.17
CA ALA A 62 -7.27 2.99 4.00
C ALA A 62 -6.34 2.47 5.12
N ILE A 63 -6.70 1.35 5.75
CA ILE A 63 -5.85 0.70 6.75
C ILE A 63 -4.53 0.26 6.09
N GLY A 64 -4.57 -0.46 4.97
CA GLY A 64 -3.36 -0.95 4.29
C GLY A 64 -2.43 0.18 3.84
N LEU A 65 -3.00 1.26 3.31
CA LEU A 65 -2.27 2.47 2.93
C LEU A 65 -1.60 3.14 4.12
N THR A 66 -2.30 3.24 5.26
CA THR A 66 -1.77 3.87 6.46
C THR A 66 -0.58 3.09 7.02
N PHE A 67 -0.69 1.76 7.08
CA PHE A 67 0.41 0.92 7.55
C PHE A 67 1.61 0.94 6.60
N VAL A 68 1.39 0.80 5.29
CA VAL A 68 2.49 0.81 4.30
C VAL A 68 3.12 2.20 4.21
N GLY A 69 2.32 3.23 3.96
CA GLY A 69 2.80 4.60 3.83
C GLY A 69 3.46 5.10 5.11
N GLY A 70 2.83 4.86 6.28
CA GLY A 70 3.39 5.22 7.58
C GLY A 70 4.73 4.54 7.86
N TYR A 71 4.84 3.23 7.57
CA TYR A 71 6.10 2.49 7.76
C TYR A 71 7.24 3.10 6.92
N PHE A 72 7.00 3.37 5.62
CA PHE A 72 8.05 3.89 4.74
C PHE A 72 8.37 5.37 5.02
N ILE A 73 7.40 6.19 5.42
CA ILE A 73 7.67 7.57 5.86
C ILE A 73 8.58 7.56 7.10
N VAL A 74 8.28 6.72 8.09
CA VAL A 74 9.10 6.59 9.29
C VAL A 74 10.50 6.07 8.93
N LYS A 75 10.60 5.14 7.98
CA LYS A 75 11.89 4.62 7.51
C LYS A 75 12.73 5.70 6.83
N ILE A 76 12.14 6.54 5.98
CA ILE A 76 12.82 7.68 5.36
C ILE A 76 13.25 8.70 6.42
N ALA A 77 12.36 9.03 7.36
CA ALA A 77 12.65 9.98 8.44
C ALA A 77 13.77 9.51 9.37
N ASN A 78 13.81 8.21 9.68
CA ASN A 78 14.84 7.60 10.54
C ASN A 78 16.12 7.22 9.78
N GLY A 79 16.01 6.91 8.49
CA GLY A 79 17.12 6.52 7.61
C GLY A 79 18.05 7.67 7.23
N LEU A 80 17.60 8.92 7.41
CA LEU A 80 18.47 10.10 7.42
C LEU A 80 19.53 10.06 8.55
N ASN A 81 19.36 9.22 9.57
CA ASN A 81 20.25 9.19 10.74
C ASN A 81 21.12 7.93 10.89
N ASN A 82 20.84 6.81 10.22
CA ASN A 82 21.60 5.57 10.42
C ASN A 82 21.54 4.63 9.20
N SER A 83 22.64 4.47 8.47
CA SER A 83 22.78 3.48 7.39
C SER A 83 23.77 2.36 7.76
N LEU A 84 23.27 1.14 7.95
CA LEU A 84 24.11 -0.07 7.92
C LEU A 84 23.64 -1.10 6.87
N ILE A 85 22.48 -0.89 6.24
CA ILE A 85 22.02 -1.65 5.07
C ILE A 85 21.19 -0.69 4.22
N GLU A 86 21.83 -0.02 3.25
CA GLU A 86 21.20 0.99 2.40
C GLU A 86 20.25 0.33 1.40
N GLU A 87 18.96 0.21 1.77
CA GLU A 87 17.94 0.03 0.75
C GLU A 87 17.91 1.30 -0.12
N PRO A 88 17.82 1.17 -1.46
CA PRO A 88 17.88 2.33 -2.32
C PRO A 88 16.77 3.33 -1.98
N PRO A 89 17.09 4.61 -1.73
CA PRO A 89 16.13 5.61 -1.23
C PRO A 89 14.97 5.85 -2.20
N TYR A 90 15.19 5.63 -3.51
CA TYR A 90 14.15 5.73 -4.53
C TYR A 90 13.00 4.71 -4.33
N ARG A 91 13.26 3.56 -3.69
CA ARG A 91 12.26 2.51 -3.49
C ARG A 91 11.27 2.90 -2.39
N GLU A 92 11.78 3.46 -1.30
CA GLU A 92 10.95 3.94 -0.21
C GLU A 92 10.13 5.15 -0.65
N ALA A 93 10.78 6.10 -1.32
CA ALA A 93 10.12 7.27 -1.88
C ALA A 93 9.03 6.89 -2.89
N SER A 94 9.29 5.92 -3.78
CA SER A 94 8.28 5.47 -4.75
C SER A 94 7.09 4.79 -4.07
N LEU A 95 7.29 4.00 -3.01
CA LEU A 95 6.19 3.41 -2.24
C LEU A 95 5.35 4.46 -1.53
N VAL A 96 5.98 5.52 -0.98
CA VAL A 96 5.25 6.65 -0.39
C VAL A 96 4.44 7.39 -1.46
N VAL A 97 5.03 7.70 -2.60
CA VAL A 97 4.33 8.37 -3.72
C VAL A 97 3.17 7.51 -4.23
N CYS A 98 3.38 6.20 -4.43
CA CYS A 98 2.31 5.29 -4.80
C CYS A 98 1.20 5.22 -3.73
N SER A 99 1.56 5.21 -2.43
CA SER A 99 0.59 5.27 -1.33
C SER A 99 -0.28 6.52 -1.41
N LEU A 100 0.32 7.68 -1.70
CA LEU A 100 -0.39 8.95 -1.84
C LEU A 100 -1.34 8.92 -3.05
N ILE A 101 -0.88 8.44 -4.21
CA ILE A 101 -1.70 8.32 -5.42
C ILE A 101 -2.91 7.42 -5.15
N VAL A 102 -2.70 6.23 -4.58
CA VAL A 102 -3.79 5.29 -4.27
C VAL A 102 -4.70 5.84 -3.17
N GLY A 103 -4.17 6.57 -2.19
CA GLY A 103 -4.94 7.28 -1.18
C GLY A 103 -5.88 8.34 -1.77
N LEU A 104 -5.39 9.17 -2.70
CA LEU A 104 -6.22 10.14 -3.42
C LEU A 104 -7.32 9.46 -4.24
N LEU A 105 -7.01 8.34 -4.88
CA LEU A 105 -8.01 7.56 -5.60
C LEU A 105 -9.05 6.93 -4.65
N ASN A 106 -8.64 6.46 -3.47
CA ASN A 106 -9.53 5.94 -2.44
C ASN A 106 -10.51 7.03 -1.95
N ILE A 107 -10.01 8.25 -1.69
CA ILE A 107 -10.83 9.42 -1.34
C ILE A 107 -11.80 9.77 -2.49
N LYS A 108 -11.33 9.77 -3.74
CA LYS A 108 -12.18 10.03 -4.90
C LYS A 108 -13.33 9.03 -5.02
N GLU A 109 -13.06 7.73 -4.83
CA GLU A 109 -14.09 6.69 -4.87
C GLU A 109 -15.05 6.81 -3.67
N TRP A 110 -14.57 7.19 -2.49
CA TRP A 110 -15.43 7.49 -1.34
C TRP A 110 -16.40 8.64 -1.61
N LEU A 111 -15.92 9.74 -2.20
CA LEU A 111 -16.75 10.89 -2.56
C LEU A 111 -17.78 10.52 -3.63
N ARG A 112 -17.41 9.70 -4.62
CA ARG A 112 -18.35 9.19 -5.65
C ARG A 112 -19.51 8.41 -5.05
N ILE A 113 -19.27 7.63 -4.00
CA ILE A 113 -20.33 6.87 -3.31
C ILE A 113 -21.25 7.80 -2.52
N LYS A 114 -20.70 8.87 -1.92
CA LYS A 114 -21.50 9.85 -1.18
C LYS A 114 -22.33 10.76 -2.09
N ASN A 115 -21.80 11.10 -3.27
CA ASN A 115 -22.45 12.00 -4.23
C ASN A 115 -22.65 11.28 -5.57
N PRO A 116 -23.67 10.41 -5.69
CA PRO A 116 -24.01 9.74 -6.94
C PRO A 116 -24.76 10.70 -7.86
N ASN A 117 -24.09 11.75 -8.34
CA ASN A 117 -24.59 12.63 -9.38
C ASN A 117 -24.26 12.07 -10.77
#